data_AF-A0A246JQV6-F1
#
_entry.id   AF-A0A246JQV6-F1
#
_cell.length_a   1.000
_cell.length_b   1.000
_cell.length_c   1.000
_cell.angle_alpha   90.00
_cell.angle_beta   90.00
_cell.angle_gamma   90.00
#
_symmetry.space_group_name_H-M   'P 1'
#
loop_
_entity.id
_entity.type
_entity.pdbx_description
1 polymer ?
#
loop_
_entity_poly.entity_id
_entity_poly.type
_entity_poly.pdbx_seq_one_letter_code
_entity_poly.pdbx_strand_id
1 'polypeptide(L)' 'MICGARTRTGTPCKRRDLYRSGRCKLHGGPSTGPRTAKGKRRSARNGNRAIRGEPHVRVQKADDLGKTGDATAGGGD' A
#
# COMPACT_ATOMS: atom_id res chain seq x y z
N MET A 1 10.96 15.70 -22.01
CA MET A 1 11.01 15.71 -20.53
C MET A 1 11.62 14.39 -20.04
N ILE A 2 12.48 14.41 -19.01
CA ILE A 2 13.13 13.20 -18.44
C ILE A 2 12.77 13.04 -16.95
N CYS A 3 12.78 11.81 -16.45
CA CYS A 3 12.37 11.41 -15.10
C CYS A 3 13.29 12.02 -14.07
N GLY A 4 14.59 12.09 -14.40
CA GLY A 4 15.64 12.73 -13.63
C GLY A 4 15.87 12.15 -12.24
N ALA A 5 15.06 11.19 -11.80
CA ALA A 5 15.13 10.60 -10.47
C ALA A 5 16.49 9.95 -10.24
N ARG A 6 17.13 10.16 -9.09
CA ARG A 6 18.42 9.52 -8.82
C ARG A 6 18.22 8.00 -8.77
N THR A 7 18.98 7.27 -9.59
CA THR A 7 18.95 5.81 -9.63
C THR A 7 19.75 5.24 -8.46
N ARG A 8 19.63 3.92 -8.23
CA ARG A 8 20.41 3.20 -7.20
C ARG A 8 21.93 3.38 -7.36
N THR A 9 22.41 3.66 -8.56
CA THR A 9 23.83 3.86 -8.89
C THR A 9 24.28 5.33 -8.82
N GLY A 10 23.43 6.23 -8.33
CA GLY A 10 23.77 7.64 -8.13
C GLY A 10 23.60 8.55 -9.34
N THR A 11 23.33 7.98 -10.52
CA THR A 11 23.14 8.75 -11.76
C THR A 11 21.67 9.17 -11.94
N PRO A 12 21.37 10.30 -12.62
CA PRO A 12 20.00 10.73 -12.86
C PRO A 12 19.27 9.76 -13.81
N CYS A 13 18.00 9.52 -13.54
CA CYS A 13 17.18 8.61 -14.32
C CYS A 13 16.92 9.24 -15.68
N LYS A 14 17.56 8.67 -16.69
CA LYS A 14 17.48 9.14 -18.08
C LYS A 14 16.17 8.80 -18.78
N ARG A 15 15.26 8.13 -18.05
CA ARG A 15 13.93 7.76 -18.53
C ARG A 15 13.16 8.98 -19.01
N ARG A 16 12.42 8.85 -20.10
CA ARG A 16 11.58 9.92 -20.68
C ARG A 16 10.09 9.61 -20.55
N ASP A 17 9.79 8.38 -20.14
CA ASP A 17 8.47 7.86 -19.83
C ASP A 17 7.98 8.43 -18.52
N LEU A 18 7.22 9.53 -18.58
CA LEU A 18 6.71 10.23 -17.40
C LEU A 18 5.20 10.12 -17.35
N TYR A 19 4.69 9.75 -16.19
CA TYR A 19 3.28 9.88 -15.90
C TYR A 19 2.94 11.36 -15.68
N ARG A 20 1.65 11.67 -15.47
CA ARG A 20 1.21 13.01 -15.05
C ARG A 20 1.97 13.54 -13.81
N SER A 21 2.58 12.65 -13.04
CA SER A 21 3.49 12.98 -11.93
C SER A 21 4.87 13.49 -12.35
N GLY A 22 5.19 13.57 -13.65
CA GLY A 22 6.53 13.91 -14.14
C GLY A 22 7.60 12.88 -13.78
N ARG A 23 7.18 11.72 -13.24
CA ARG A 23 8.05 10.65 -12.78
C ARG A 23 7.76 9.38 -13.55
N CYS A 24 8.81 8.59 -13.71
CA CYS A 24 8.75 7.31 -14.38
C CYS A 24 8.31 6.20 -13.44
N LYS A 25 7.80 5.10 -13.99
CA LYS A 25 7.22 3.97 -13.25
C LYS A 25 8.03 3.49 -12.06
N LEU A 26 9.35 3.40 -12.22
CA LEU A 26 10.27 2.90 -11.20
C LEU A 26 10.58 3.93 -10.11
N HIS A 27 10.29 5.19 -10.38
CA HIS A 27 10.63 6.31 -9.54
C HIS A 27 9.40 7.19 -9.28
N GLY A 28 8.21 6.57 -9.15
CA GLY A 28 6.97 7.26 -8.79
C GLY A 28 5.92 7.36 -9.89
N GLY A 29 5.92 6.46 -10.86
CA GLY A 29 4.70 6.23 -11.66
C GLY A 29 3.74 5.37 -10.85
N PRO A 30 2.60 5.91 -10.39
CA PRO A 30 1.97 5.42 -9.17
C PRO A 30 1.14 4.16 -9.37
N SER A 31 1.36 3.18 -8.50
CA SER A 31 0.43 2.09 -8.26
C SER A 31 -0.58 2.53 -7.21
N THR A 32 -1.88 2.52 -7.54
CA THR A 32 -2.97 2.88 -6.60
C THR A 32 -3.31 1.74 -5.61
N GLY A 33 -2.64 0.58 -5.74
CA GLY A 33 -2.98 -0.60 -4.96
C GLY A 33 -4.40 -1.14 -5.25
N PRO A 34 -4.80 -2.26 -4.62
CA PRO A 34 -6.13 -2.83 -4.82
C PRO A 34 -7.21 -2.03 -4.07
N ARG A 35 -8.19 -1.50 -4.80
CA ARG A 35 -9.28 -0.68 -4.22
C ARG A 35 -10.43 -1.49 -3.62
N THR A 36 -10.53 -2.78 -3.92
CA THR A 36 -11.65 -3.64 -3.52
C THR A 36 -11.26 -4.62 -2.41
N ALA A 37 -12.23 -5.03 -1.59
CA ALA A 37 -11.99 -5.99 -0.50
C ALA A 37 -11.38 -7.31 -1.01
N LYS A 38 -11.92 -7.84 -2.11
CA LYS A 38 -11.38 -9.03 -2.79
C LYS A 38 -9.93 -8.82 -3.28
N GLY A 39 -9.62 -7.64 -3.83
CA GLY A 39 -8.27 -7.30 -4.31
C GLY A 39 -7.25 -7.18 -3.17
N LYS A 40 -7.68 -6.64 -2.03
CA LYS A 40 -6.88 -6.56 -0.82
C LYS A 40 -6.56 -7.95 -0.26
N ARG A 41 -7.56 -8.83 -0.16
CA ARG A 41 -7.37 -10.23 0.29
C ARG A 41 -6.38 -10.98 -0.57
N ARG A 42 -6.45 -10.78 -1.88
CA ARG A 42 -5.50 -11.38 -2.83
C ARG A 42 -4.07 -10.83 -2.65
N SER A 43 -3.91 -9.51 -2.52
CA SER A 43 -2.60 -8.88 -2.28
C SER A 43 -1.97 -9.33 -0.97
N ALA A 44 -2.80 -9.61 0.05
CA ALA A 44 -2.36 -10.12 1.34
C ALA A 44 -1.80 -11.55 1.26
N ARG A 45 -2.39 -12.41 0.43
CA ARG A 45 -1.92 -13.80 0.27
C ARG A 45 -0.53 -13.92 -0.37
N ASN A 46 -0.11 -12.91 -1.14
CA ASN A 46 1.21 -12.86 -1.77
C ASN A 46 2.35 -12.55 -0.79
N GLY A 47 2.06 -12.20 0.46
CA GLY A 47 3.07 -12.09 1.51
C GLY A 47 3.78 -13.43 1.75
N ASN A 48 5.08 -13.38 2.02
CA ASN A 48 5.86 -14.55 2.40
C ASN A 48 5.22 -15.27 3.60
N ARG A 49 5.26 -16.61 3.58
CA ARG A 49 4.62 -17.46 4.59
C ARG A 49 5.21 -17.29 5.99
N ALA A 50 6.48 -16.90 6.07
CA ALA A 50 7.18 -16.60 7.31
C ALA A 50 6.69 -15.31 8.00
N ILE A 51 6.07 -14.35 7.29
CA ILE A 51 5.40 -13.16 7.89
C ILE A 51 3.90 -13.42 8.07
N ARG A 52 3.44 -14.67 7.87
CA ARG A 52 2.12 -15.13 8.33
C ARG A 52 2.16 -15.74 9.73
N GLY A 53 3.23 -15.51 10.50
CA GLY A 53 3.11 -15.56 11.96
C GLY A 53 2.07 -14.52 12.37
N GLU A 54 1.26 -14.85 13.38
CA GLU A 54 0.10 -14.11 13.92
C GLU A 54 -0.24 -12.81 13.18
N PRO A 55 -1.48 -12.64 12.64
CA PRO A 55 -1.86 -11.40 11.95
C PRO A 55 -1.39 -10.22 12.80
N HIS A 56 -0.91 -9.13 12.19
CA HIS A 56 -0.62 -7.93 12.99
C HIS A 56 -1.94 -7.55 13.69
N VAL A 57 -2.09 -7.99 14.93
CA VAL A 57 -3.17 -7.56 15.78
C VAL A 57 -2.68 -6.21 16.24
N ARG A 58 -3.48 -5.17 16.04
CA ARG A 58 -3.23 -3.92 16.75
C ARG A 58 -3.24 -4.28 18.24
N VAL A 59 -2.06 -4.33 18.86
CA VAL A 59 -1.95 -4.52 20.31
C VAL A 59 -2.72 -3.38 20.94
N GLN A 60 -3.88 -3.68 21.53
CA GLN A 60 -4.64 -2.72 22.33
C GLN A 60 -3.79 -2.47 23.57
N LYS A 61 -3.16 -1.29 23.68
CA LYS A 61 -2.54 -0.86 24.95
C LYS A 61 -3.67 -0.47 25.90
N ALA A 62 -3.44 -0.63 27.20
CA ALA A 62 -4.42 -0.25 28.23
C ALA A 62 -4.87 1.22 28.12
N ASP A 63 -4.05 2.07 27.48
CA ASP A 63 -4.33 3.49 27.28
C ASP A 63 -4.95 3.83 25.90
N ASP A 64 -5.25 2.84 25.04
CA ASP A 64 -6.07 3.02 23.82
C ASP A 64 -7.55 3.27 24.21
N LEU A 65 -7.81 4.30 25.03
CA LEU A 65 -9.13 4.76 25.39
C LEU A 65 -9.76 5.47 24.18
N GLY A 66 -10.63 4.76 23.45
CA GLY A 66 -11.75 5.40 22.76
C GLY A 66 -11.62 5.65 21.26
N LYS A 67 -11.43 4.60 20.45
CA LYS A 67 -11.98 4.65 19.08
C LYS A 67 -12.54 3.30 18.65
N THR A 68 -13.60 2.88 19.33
CA THR A 68 -14.56 1.94 18.74
C THR A 68 -15.16 2.64 17.52
N GLY A 69 -14.87 2.11 16.35
CA GLY A 69 -15.59 2.45 15.13
C GLY A 69 -16.69 1.43 14.94
N ASP A 70 -17.69 1.46 15.81
CA ASP A 70 -18.96 0.78 15.58
C ASP A 70 -19.66 1.44 14.39
N ALA A 71 -19.77 0.70 13.30
CA ALA A 71 -20.74 0.93 12.24
C ALA A 71 -21.10 -0.42 11.62
N THR A 72 -21.73 -1.29 12.42
CA THR A 72 -22.55 -2.37 11.90
C THR A 72 -23.83 -1.75 11.33
N ALA A 73 -23.92 -1.60 10.02
CA ALA A 73 -25.21 -1.54 9.34
C ALA A 73 -25.71 -2.98 9.16
N GLY A 74 -26.92 -3.25 9.67
CA GLY A 74 -27.42 -4.58 10.04
C GLY A 74 -27.81 -5.51 8.90
N GLY A 75 -28.10 -6.75 9.31
CA GLY A 75 -28.84 -7.75 8.53
C GLY A 75 -30.24 -7.98 9.11
N GLY A 76 -31.18 -8.30 8.22
CA GLY A 76 -32.37 -9.14 8.46
C GLY A 76 -32.33 -10.28 7.42
N ASP A 77 -32.88 -11.46 7.63
CA ASP A 77 -34.11 -11.84 8.36
C ASP A 77 -33.92 -13.13 9.18
#